data_AF-A0A940FMH3-F1
#
_entry.id   AF-A0A940FMH3-F1
#
_cell.length_a   1.000
_cell.length_b   1.000
_cell.length_c   1.000
_cell.angle_alpha   90.00
_cell.angle_beta   90.00
_cell.angle_gamma   90.00
#
_symmetry.space_group_name_H-M   'P 1'
#
loop_
_entity.id
_entity.type
_entity.pdbx_description
1 polymer ?
#
loop_
_entity_poly.entity_id
_entity_poly.type
_entity_poly.pdbx_seq_one_letter_code
_entity_poly.pdbx_strand_id
1 'polypeptide(L)'
;MSLPTIALTLVTIFLWGLIPIFDKLALTHFSASPLVGIAIRTVGVSAIAIPLALTIGKGTRLIRELPPLAIGLFLASGVTSMLLAQYCYYLLLQRADVSRVFPFLFSAAPVVTMLIGVFGLKETLSAKQIVGVALVVVGGLFLL
;
A
#
# COMPACT_ATOMS: atom_id res chain seq x y z
N MET A 1 16.62 16.54 -0.05
CA MET A 1 15.14 16.61 -0.15
C MET A 1 14.70 18.02 0.21
N SER A 2 13.68 18.58 -0.42
CA SER A 2 13.15 19.90 -0.06
C SER A 2 12.25 19.81 1.20
N LEU A 3 12.05 20.93 1.90
CA LEU A 3 11.21 21.00 3.10
C LEU A 3 9.77 20.46 2.88
N PRO A 4 9.08 20.79 1.75
CA PRO A 4 7.75 20.22 1.48
C PRO A 4 7.75 18.70 1.33
N THR A 5 8.79 18.14 0.68
CA THR A 5 8.89 16.68 0.52
C THR A 5 9.04 15.99 1.87
N ILE A 6 9.87 16.53 2.77
CA ILE A 6 10.04 15.97 4.11
C ILE A 6 8.72 16.00 4.88
N ALA A 7 8.01 17.13 4.85
CA ALA A 7 6.71 17.25 5.53
C ALA A 7 5.69 16.22 5.01
N LEU A 8 5.58 16.07 3.70
CA LEU A 8 4.69 15.07 3.09
C LEU A 8 5.08 13.64 3.47
N THR A 9 6.38 13.31 3.48
CA THR A 9 6.86 11.99 3.92
C THR A 9 6.45 11.69 5.35
N LEU A 10 6.63 12.64 6.28
CA LEU A 10 6.26 12.45 7.68
C LEU A 10 4.75 12.23 7.85
N VAL A 11 3.93 13.02 7.14
CA VAL A 11 2.47 12.84 7.14
C VAL A 11 2.09 11.46 6.60
N THR A 12 2.70 11.02 5.49
CA THR A 12 2.44 9.69 4.93
C THR A 12 2.81 8.57 5.91
N ILE A 13 3.98 8.65 6.55
CA ILE A 13 4.42 7.66 7.54
C ILE A 13 3.42 7.57 8.69
N PHE A 14 3.00 8.71 9.22
CA PHE A 14 2.02 8.76 10.31
C PHE A 14 0.69 8.13 9.90
N LEU A 15 0.14 8.53 8.74
CA LEU A 15 -1.13 8.00 8.26
C LEU A 15 -1.05 6.50 7.95
N TRP A 16 0.04 6.02 7.35
CA TRP A 16 0.23 4.60 7.08
C TRP A 16 0.39 3.76 8.35
N GLY A 17 0.98 4.33 9.41
CA GLY A 17 1.09 3.69 10.71
C GLY A 17 -0.25 3.50 11.44
N LEU A 18 -1.26 4.32 11.14
CA LEU A 18 -2.60 4.20 11.75
C LEU A 18 -3.45 3.10 11.10
N ILE A 19 -3.28 2.86 9.80
CA ILE A 19 -4.03 1.86 9.02
C ILE A 19 -4.12 0.50 9.73
N PRO A 20 -2.99 -0.15 10.11
CA PRO A 20 -3.04 -1.49 10.67
C PRO A 20 -3.74 -1.55 12.03
N ILE A 21 -3.80 -0.43 12.78
CA ILE A 21 -4.50 -0.36 14.06
C ILE A 21 -6.01 -0.41 13.86
N PHE A 22 -6.54 0.40 12.92
CA PHE A 22 -7.96 0.37 12.58
C PHE A 22 -8.37 -0.98 11.99
N ASP A 23 -7.57 -1.51 11.06
CA ASP A 23 -7.82 -2.80 10.41
C ASP A 23 -7.81 -3.95 11.44
N LYS A 24 -6.83 -4.00 12.35
CA LYS A 24 -6.76 -5.01 13.41
C LYS A 24 -7.96 -4.91 14.34
N LEU A 25 -8.30 -3.71 14.80
CA LEU A 25 -9.43 -3.48 15.71
C LEU A 25 -10.74 -3.99 15.09
N ALA A 26 -11.03 -3.64 13.84
CA ALA A 26 -12.21 -4.09 13.12
C ALA A 26 -12.26 -5.63 12.97
N LEU A 27 -11.13 -6.24 12.59
CA LEU A 27 -11.06 -7.68 12.32
C LEU A 27 -11.11 -8.54 13.59
N THR A 28 -10.50 -8.10 14.70
CA THR A 28 -10.39 -8.93 15.91
C THR A 28 -11.38 -8.56 17.01
N HIS A 29 -11.65 -7.27 17.26
CA HIS A 29 -12.60 -6.88 18.30
C HIS A 29 -14.05 -6.95 17.82
N PHE A 30 -14.29 -6.61 16.56
CA PHE A 30 -15.63 -6.64 15.97
C PHE A 30 -15.87 -7.87 15.08
N SER A 31 -14.90 -8.80 15.01
CA SER A 31 -14.97 -10.03 14.22
C SER A 31 -15.42 -9.82 12.77
N ALA A 32 -15.01 -8.69 12.16
CA ALA A 32 -15.39 -8.38 10.79
C ALA A 32 -14.79 -9.40 9.80
N SER A 33 -15.59 -9.81 8.82
CA SER A 33 -15.10 -10.63 7.71
C SER A 33 -14.10 -9.83 6.85
N PRO A 34 -12.95 -10.40 6.45
CA PRO A 34 -11.97 -9.72 5.62
C PRO A 34 -12.54 -9.10 4.34
N LEU A 35 -13.36 -9.87 3.59
CA LEU A 35 -13.95 -9.39 2.34
C LEU A 35 -14.98 -8.28 2.59
N VAL A 36 -15.74 -8.37 3.68
CA VAL A 36 -16.67 -7.31 4.09
C VAL A 36 -15.92 -6.04 4.47
N GLY A 37 -14.82 -6.16 5.21
CA GLY A 37 -13.95 -5.04 5.56
C GLY A 37 -13.36 -4.34 4.34
N ILE A 38 -12.90 -5.12 3.35
CA ILE A 38 -12.44 -4.58 2.05
C ILE A 38 -13.57 -3.82 1.36
N ALA A 39 -14.76 -4.43 1.24
CA ALA A 39 -15.90 -3.80 0.57
C ALA A 39 -16.31 -2.48 1.23
N ILE A 40 -16.44 -2.45 2.57
CA ILE A 40 -16.78 -1.24 3.33
C ILE A 40 -15.73 -0.15 3.11
N ARG A 41 -14.43 -0.51 3.20
CA ARG A 41 -13.32 0.42 2.98
C ARG A 41 -13.35 1.00 1.56
N THR A 42 -13.54 0.16 0.54
CA THR A 42 -13.60 0.60 -0.86
C THR A 42 -14.78 1.52 -1.09
N VAL A 43 -15.99 1.15 -0.67
CA VAL A 43 -17.19 1.98 -0.85
C VAL A 43 -17.05 3.31 -0.10
N GLY A 44 -16.62 3.28 1.16
CA GLY A 44 -16.47 4.47 1.99
C GLY A 44 -15.44 5.45 1.42
N VAL A 45 -14.27 4.95 0.97
CA VAL A 45 -13.26 5.80 0.34
C VAL A 45 -13.73 6.31 -1.02
N SER A 46 -14.35 5.47 -1.86
CA SER A 46 -14.87 5.90 -3.16
C SER A 46 -15.92 7.00 -3.04
N ALA A 47 -16.80 6.93 -2.03
CA ALA A 47 -17.81 7.96 -1.76
C ALA A 47 -17.19 9.35 -1.50
N ILE A 48 -15.97 9.40 -0.96
CA ILE A 48 -15.23 10.65 -0.71
C ILE A 48 -14.32 11.00 -1.88
N ALA A 49 -13.58 10.03 -2.41
CA ALA A 49 -12.58 10.23 -3.45
C ALA A 49 -13.18 10.66 -4.79
N ILE A 50 -14.34 10.13 -5.17
CA ILE A 50 -15.00 10.47 -6.44
C ILE A 50 -15.38 11.96 -6.48
N PRO A 51 -16.13 12.52 -5.51
CA PRO A 51 -16.44 13.96 -5.49
C PRO A 51 -15.19 14.84 -5.50
N LEU A 52 -14.15 14.49 -4.74
CA LEU A 52 -12.90 15.26 -4.71
C LEU A 52 -12.15 15.19 -6.05
N ALA A 53 -12.14 14.02 -6.70
CA ALA A 53 -11.55 13.87 -8.02
C ALA A 53 -12.29 14.72 -9.07
N LEU A 54 -13.61 14.79 -8.99
CA LEU A 54 -14.42 15.59 -9.92
C LEU A 54 -14.28 17.10 -9.69
N THR A 55 -14.18 17.55 -8.44
CA THR A 55 -14.13 18.97 -8.07
C THR A 55 -12.72 19.55 -8.09
N ILE A 56 -11.80 18.94 -7.34
CA ILE A 56 -10.42 19.43 -7.16
C ILE A 56 -9.51 18.86 -8.26
N GLY A 57 -9.69 17.57 -8.58
CA GLY A 57 -8.82 16.84 -9.50
C GLY A 57 -9.07 17.07 -10.99
N LYS A 58 -10.08 17.89 -11.37
CA LYS A 58 -10.52 18.06 -12.78
C LYS A 58 -10.82 16.72 -13.48
N GLY A 59 -11.31 15.74 -12.73
CA GLY A 59 -11.38 14.33 -13.13
C GLY A 59 -12.15 14.08 -14.44
N THR A 60 -13.17 14.86 -14.75
CA THR A 60 -13.95 14.71 -16.01
C THR A 60 -13.12 14.98 -17.26
N ARG A 61 -12.16 15.90 -17.20
CA ARG A 61 -11.26 16.22 -18.33
C ARG A 61 -10.09 15.24 -18.39
N LEU A 62 -9.44 14.99 -17.26
CA LEU A 62 -8.28 14.10 -17.21
C LEU A 62 -8.61 12.63 -17.51
N ILE A 63 -9.76 12.11 -17.07
CA ILE A 63 -10.16 10.71 -17.38
C ILE A 63 -10.37 10.52 -18.88
N ARG A 64 -10.86 11.55 -19.59
CA ARG A 64 -11.05 11.51 -21.05
C ARG A 64 -9.74 11.61 -21.83
N GLU A 65 -8.75 12.31 -21.28
CA GLU A 65 -7.44 12.51 -21.90
C GLU A 65 -6.46 11.38 -21.56
N LEU A 66 -6.78 10.53 -20.57
CA LEU A 66 -5.92 9.44 -20.12
C LEU A 66 -5.89 8.27 -21.14
N PRO A 67 -4.69 7.75 -21.48
CA PRO A 67 -4.58 6.55 -22.30
C PRO A 67 -5.29 5.35 -21.65
N PRO A 68 -6.00 4.51 -22.42
CA PRO A 68 -6.67 3.31 -21.88
C PRO A 68 -5.72 2.39 -21.11
N LEU A 69 -4.45 2.32 -21.52
CA LEU A 69 -3.41 1.56 -20.81
C LEU A 69 -3.16 2.11 -19.39
N ALA A 70 -3.14 3.43 -19.22
CA ALA A 70 -2.96 4.04 -17.90
C ALA A 70 -4.13 3.69 -16.97
N ILE A 71 -5.36 3.71 -17.50
CA ILE A 71 -6.56 3.27 -16.77
C ILE A 71 -6.41 1.78 -16.38
N GLY A 72 -6.00 0.94 -17.31
CA GLY A 72 -5.73 -0.49 -17.06
C GLY A 72 -4.68 -0.72 -15.96
N LEU A 73 -3.60 0.05 -15.95
CA LEU A 73 -2.56 -0.02 -14.92
C LEU A 73 -3.08 0.41 -13.53
N PHE A 74 -3.90 1.46 -13.45
CA PHE A 74 -4.54 1.85 -12.18
C PHE A 74 -5.52 0.79 -11.68
N LEU A 75 -6.29 0.17 -12.58
CA LEU A 75 -7.20 -0.92 -12.23
C LEU A 75 -6.42 -2.16 -11.76
N ALA A 76 -5.37 -2.55 -12.47
CA ALA A 76 -4.50 -3.65 -12.06
C ALA A 76 -3.88 -3.40 -10.68
N SER A 77 -3.38 -2.18 -10.45
CA SER A 77 -2.87 -1.74 -9.15
C SER A 77 -3.94 -1.80 -8.05
N GLY A 78 -5.15 -1.33 -8.33
CA GLY A 78 -6.28 -1.40 -7.39
C GLY A 78 -6.67 -2.83 -7.03
N VAL A 79 -6.78 -3.73 -8.01
CA VAL A 79 -7.10 -5.14 -7.77
C VAL A 79 -5.99 -5.84 -6.98
N THR A 80 -4.74 -5.62 -7.34
CA THR A 80 -3.61 -6.24 -6.64
C THR A 80 -3.45 -5.71 -5.22
N SER A 81 -3.54 -4.41 -5.01
CA SER A 81 -3.36 -3.80 -3.68
C SER A 81 -4.60 -3.90 -2.79
N MET A 82 -5.75 -3.39 -3.24
CA MET A 82 -6.94 -3.23 -2.39
C MET A 82 -7.78 -4.50 -2.25
N LEU A 83 -7.65 -5.46 -3.17
CA LEU A 83 -8.39 -6.72 -3.11
C LEU A 83 -7.49 -7.88 -2.72
N LEU A 84 -6.53 -8.26 -3.57
CA LEU A 84 -5.75 -9.48 -3.38
C LEU A 84 -4.78 -9.38 -2.21
N ALA A 85 -3.90 -8.37 -2.21
CA ALA A 85 -2.93 -8.18 -1.15
C ALA A 85 -3.63 -7.85 0.18
N GLN A 86 -4.65 -6.98 0.16
CA GLN A 86 -5.43 -6.64 1.35
C GLN A 86 -6.14 -7.85 1.97
N TYR A 87 -6.69 -8.76 1.15
CA TYR A 87 -7.32 -9.98 1.65
C TYR A 87 -6.32 -10.88 2.36
N CYS A 88 -5.18 -11.16 1.73
CA CYS A 88 -4.09 -11.92 2.37
C CYS A 88 -3.60 -11.24 3.64
N TYR A 89 -3.44 -9.91 3.61
CA TYR A 89 -3.03 -9.11 4.76
C TYR A 89 -4.02 -9.21 5.92
N TYR A 90 -5.33 -9.11 5.66
CA TYR A 90 -6.36 -9.26 6.70
C TYR A 90 -6.41 -10.65 7.31
N LEU A 91 -6.23 -11.70 6.51
CA LEU A 91 -6.12 -13.07 7.02
C LEU A 91 -4.91 -13.24 7.96
N LEU A 92 -3.78 -12.61 7.64
CA LEU A 92 -2.60 -12.58 8.52
C LEU A 92 -2.86 -11.75 9.78
N LEU A 93 -3.48 -10.57 9.63
CA LEU A 93 -3.75 -9.66 10.73
C LEU A 93 -4.71 -10.24 11.75
N GLN A 94 -5.60 -11.15 11.36
CA GLN A 94 -6.44 -11.89 12.30
C GLN A 94 -5.65 -12.87 13.18
N ARG A 95 -4.50 -13.37 12.70
CA ARG A 95 -3.76 -14.48 13.31
C ARG A 95 -2.47 -14.06 14.02
N ALA A 96 -2.01 -12.83 13.79
CA ALA A 96 -0.70 -12.40 14.27
C ALA A 96 -0.72 -10.95 14.75
N ASP A 97 0.30 -10.58 15.52
CA ASP A 97 0.43 -9.24 16.09
C ASP A 97 0.82 -8.22 15.02
N VAL A 98 0.18 -7.06 15.10
CA VAL A 98 0.44 -5.93 14.20
C VAL A 98 1.91 -5.54 14.25
N SER A 99 2.50 -5.50 15.44
CA SER A 99 3.90 -5.11 15.69
C SER A 99 4.93 -6.04 15.05
N ARG A 100 4.55 -7.27 14.66
CA ARG A 100 5.44 -8.25 14.05
C ARG A 100 5.21 -8.33 12.55
N VAL A 101 3.98 -8.59 12.13
CA VAL A 101 3.65 -8.86 10.73
C VAL A 101 3.70 -7.62 9.87
N PHE A 102 3.19 -6.48 10.35
CA PHE A 102 3.15 -5.26 9.53
C PHE A 102 4.57 -4.77 9.16
N PRO A 103 5.51 -4.58 10.11
CA PRO A 103 6.87 -4.21 9.76
C PRO A 103 7.58 -5.24 8.87
N PHE A 104 7.39 -6.55 9.13
CA PHE A 104 8.00 -7.58 8.31
C PHE A 104 7.54 -7.52 6.86
N LEU A 105 6.23 -7.43 6.59
CA LEU A 105 5.69 -7.33 5.23
C LEU A 105 6.25 -6.10 4.49
N PHE A 106 6.30 -4.95 5.16
CA PHE A 106 6.86 -3.71 4.58
C PHE A 106 8.36 -3.77 4.38
N SER A 107 9.08 -4.58 5.14
CA SER A 107 10.52 -4.80 4.96
C SER A 107 10.84 -5.72 3.78
N ALA A 108 9.99 -6.72 3.52
CA ALA A 108 10.21 -7.74 2.50
C ALA A 108 9.67 -7.36 1.11
N ALA A 109 8.54 -6.63 1.04
CA ALA A 109 7.94 -6.21 -0.22
C ALA A 109 8.90 -5.46 -1.17
N PRO A 110 9.81 -4.58 -0.70
CA PRO A 110 10.81 -3.94 -1.55
C PRO A 110 11.69 -4.90 -2.35
N VAL A 111 11.97 -6.11 -1.83
CA VAL A 111 12.75 -7.13 -2.57
C VAL A 111 12.03 -7.51 -3.85
N VAL A 112 10.72 -7.77 -3.78
CA VAL A 112 9.91 -8.11 -4.95
C VAL A 112 9.87 -6.94 -5.94
N THR A 113 9.67 -5.71 -5.43
CA THR A 113 9.69 -4.51 -6.27
C THR A 113 11.02 -4.32 -6.98
N MET A 114 12.15 -4.51 -6.29
CA MET A 114 13.47 -4.41 -6.89
C MET A 114 13.71 -5.47 -7.96
N LEU A 115 13.30 -6.72 -7.72
CA LEU A 115 13.44 -7.79 -8.70
C LEU A 115 12.62 -7.50 -9.96
N ILE A 116 11.36 -7.07 -9.80
CA ILE A 116 10.51 -6.68 -10.92
C ILE A 116 11.06 -5.43 -11.62
N GLY A 117 11.63 -4.47 -10.88
CA GLY A 117 12.30 -3.29 -11.45
C GLY A 117 13.48 -3.68 -12.34
N VAL A 118 14.33 -4.59 -11.88
CA VAL A 118 15.48 -5.09 -12.65
C VAL A 118 15.03 -5.88 -13.88
N PHE A 119 14.16 -6.87 -13.72
CA PHE A 119 13.83 -7.80 -14.80
C PHE A 119 12.74 -7.27 -15.74
N GLY A 120 11.76 -6.56 -15.20
CA GLY A 120 10.62 -6.02 -15.93
C GLY A 120 10.87 -4.62 -16.48
N LEU A 121 11.41 -3.71 -15.66
CA LEU A 121 11.66 -2.31 -16.05
C LEU A 121 13.10 -2.04 -16.50
N LYS A 122 13.99 -3.05 -16.42
CA LYS A 122 15.42 -2.95 -16.77
C LYS A 122 16.18 -1.90 -15.95
N GLU A 123 15.78 -1.70 -14.71
CA GLU A 123 16.45 -0.78 -13.78
C GLU A 123 17.82 -1.33 -13.35
N THR A 124 18.80 -0.44 -13.21
CA THR A 124 20.12 -0.79 -12.66
C THR A 124 20.14 -0.51 -11.16
N LEU A 125 20.46 -1.53 -10.36
CA LEU A 125 20.61 -1.39 -8.92
C LEU A 125 22.05 -1.05 -8.54
N SER A 126 22.22 -0.03 -7.70
CA SER A 126 23.50 0.24 -7.06
C SER A 126 23.77 -0.74 -5.90
N ALA A 127 25.05 -1.00 -5.60
CA ALA A 127 25.44 -1.79 -4.45
C ALA A 127 24.86 -1.25 -3.13
N LYS A 128 24.75 0.08 -3.00
CA LYS A 128 24.14 0.73 -1.82
C LYS A 128 22.67 0.38 -1.67
N GLN A 129 21.89 0.31 -2.75
CA GLN A 129 20.47 -0.07 -2.71
C GLN A 129 20.31 -1.54 -2.31
N ILE A 130 21.16 -2.42 -2.83
CA ILE A 130 21.14 -3.86 -2.49
C ILE A 130 21.43 -4.05 -0.99
N VAL A 131 22.49 -3.41 -0.48
CA VAL A 131 22.82 -3.47 0.96
C VAL A 131 21.70 -2.86 1.81
N GLY A 132 21.13 -1.73 1.38
CA GLY A 132 20.03 -1.08 2.08
C GLY A 132 18.81 -1.99 2.24
N VAL A 133 18.39 -2.66 1.16
CA VAL A 133 17.26 -3.59 1.23
C VAL A 133 17.59 -4.84 2.04
N ALA A 134 18.81 -5.37 1.94
CA ALA A 134 19.25 -6.47 2.79
C ALA A 134 19.14 -6.12 4.28
N LEU A 135 19.58 -4.92 4.69
CA LEU A 135 19.49 -4.45 6.07
C LEU A 135 18.04 -4.28 6.53
N VAL A 136 17.17 -3.72 5.67
CA VAL A 136 15.75 -3.55 5.99
C VAL A 136 15.07 -4.90 6.20
N VAL A 137 15.32 -5.88 5.33
CA VAL A 137 14.76 -7.25 5.45
C VAL A 137 15.27 -7.93 6.72
N VAL A 138 16.58 -7.87 6.99
CA VAL A 138 17.16 -8.43 8.22
C VAL A 138 16.56 -7.79 9.47
N GLY A 139 16.39 -6.46 9.46
CA GLY A 139 15.70 -5.74 10.52
C GLY A 139 14.26 -6.22 10.73
N GLY A 140 13.53 -6.46 9.65
CA GLY A 140 12.17 -7.02 9.70
C GLY A 140 12.13 -8.45 10.24
N LEU A 141 13.11 -9.30 9.91
CA LEU A 141 13.20 -10.67 10.43
C LEU A 141 13.38 -10.71 11.96
N PHE A 142 14.07 -9.72 12.55
CA PHE A 142 14.21 -9.64 14.01
C PHE A 142 12.90 -9.32 14.75
N LEU A 143 11.87 -8.85 14.04
CA LEU A 143 10.56 -8.56 14.63
C LEU A 143 9.61 -9.78 14.59
N LEU A 144 9.98 -10.85 13.87
CA LEU A 144 9.18 -12.06 13.71
C LEU A 144 9.21 -13.00 14.91
#